data_AF-A0A2G2FAR3-F1
#
_entry.id   AF-A0A2G2FAR3-F1
#
_cell.length_a   1.000
_cell.length_b   1.000
_cell.length_c   1.000
_cell.angle_alpha   90.00
_cell.angle_beta   90.00
_cell.angle_gamma   90.00
#
_symmetry.space_group_name_H-M   'P 1'
#
loop_
_entity.id
_entity.type
_entity.pdbx_description
1 polymer ?
#
loop_
_entity_poly.entity_id
_entity_poly.type
_entity_poly.pdbx_seq_one_letter_code
_entity_poly.pdbx_strand_id
1 'polypeptide(L)'
;MDRAYRLSYCKKCTLRDFSPKQGIVCSLTNAPADFDESCESFKEDAKEAKSIKVQEELIKKDAQSSNTLGLSVIGIKSGVAAGIIAILGALVWFIIGLMSGYIFFYPPLLFILGVIVLIKGLNNMKKRKLKADEAILDSEL
;
A
#
# COMPACT_ATOMS: atom_id res chain seq x y z
N MET A 1 7.82 18.85 -33.46
CA MET A 1 7.40 18.22 -32.19
C MET A 1 6.27 17.24 -32.47
N ASP A 2 6.31 16.03 -31.90
CA ASP A 2 5.32 14.98 -32.19
C ASP A 2 3.99 15.22 -31.45
N ARG A 3 2.86 15.02 -32.13
CA ARG A 3 1.52 15.18 -31.55
C ARG A 3 1.31 14.27 -30.34
N ALA A 4 1.96 13.11 -30.31
CA ALA A 4 1.90 12.18 -29.17
C ALA A 4 2.53 12.76 -27.90
N TYR A 5 3.60 13.54 -28.04
CA TYR A 5 4.27 14.21 -26.92
C TYR A 5 3.33 15.21 -26.24
N ARG A 6 2.69 16.09 -27.03
CA ARG A 6 1.71 17.08 -26.53
C ARG A 6 0.51 16.44 -25.81
N LEU A 7 0.04 15.29 -26.32
CA LEU A 7 -1.03 14.51 -25.68
C LEU A 7 -0.62 13.92 -24.33
N SER A 8 0.66 13.59 -24.11
CA SER A 8 1.13 13.04 -22.84
C SER A 8 1.00 14.04 -21.67
N TYR A 9 1.20 15.32 -21.94
CA TYR A 9 1.03 16.41 -20.99
C TYR A 9 -0.45 16.74 -20.77
N CYS A 10 -1.23 16.86 -21.85
CA CYS A 10 -2.68 17.08 -21.75
C CYS A 10 -3.40 15.97 -20.98
N LYS A 11 -2.88 14.73 -20.99
CA LYS A 11 -3.45 13.63 -20.20
C LYS A 11 -3.30 13.80 -18.69
N LYS A 12 -2.28 14.53 -18.24
CA LYS A 12 -1.97 14.80 -16.83
C LYS A 12 -2.56 16.12 -16.34
N CYS A 13 -3.10 16.93 -17.25
CA CYS A 13 -3.69 18.22 -16.93
C CYS A 13 -5.15 18.04 -16.48
N THR A 14 -5.53 18.76 -15.43
CA THR A 14 -6.91 18.83 -14.90
C THR A 14 -7.88 19.53 -15.82
N LEU A 15 -7.36 20.44 -16.62
CA LEU A 15 -8.10 21.26 -17.57
C LEU A 15 -8.31 20.49 -18.89
N ARG A 16 -8.40 19.16 -18.84
CA ARG A 16 -8.64 18.32 -20.00
C ARG A 16 -10.15 18.21 -20.23
N ASP A 17 -10.55 18.48 -21.47
CA ASP A 17 -11.90 18.23 -21.97
C ASP A 17 -11.87 17.36 -23.24
N PHE A 18 -13.01 16.79 -23.63
CA PHE A 18 -13.12 15.91 -24.80
C PHE A 18 -14.16 16.44 -25.78
N SER A 19 -13.70 16.83 -26.98
CA SER A 19 -14.56 17.23 -28.07
C SER A 19 -14.63 16.14 -29.14
N PRO A 20 -15.84 15.69 -29.58
CA PRO A 20 -15.99 14.60 -30.54
C PRO A 20 -15.40 14.89 -31.92
N LYS A 21 -15.08 16.14 -32.24
CA LYS A 21 -14.47 16.55 -33.52
C LYS A 21 -12.94 16.65 -33.47
N GLN A 22 -12.36 16.96 -32.31
CA GLN A 22 -10.95 17.38 -32.20
C GLN A 22 -10.15 16.53 -31.19
N GLY A 23 -10.83 15.66 -30.42
CA GLY A 23 -10.24 14.82 -29.40
C GLY A 23 -10.05 15.57 -28.08
N ILE A 24 -8.90 15.35 -27.43
CA ILE A 24 -8.56 16.00 -26.16
C ILE A 24 -8.25 17.48 -26.42
N VAL A 25 -9.01 18.38 -25.78
CA VAL A 25 -8.83 19.84 -25.82
C VAL A 25 -8.65 20.37 -24.40
N CYS A 26 -8.14 21.60 -24.27
CA CYS A 26 -8.05 22.26 -22.96
C CYS A 26 -9.37 22.98 -22.63
N SER A 27 -9.91 22.83 -21.41
CA SER A 27 -11.14 23.49 -20.95
C SER A 27 -11.03 25.02 -20.91
N LEU A 28 -9.81 25.58 -20.82
CA LEU A 28 -9.59 27.03 -20.83
C LEU A 28 -9.55 27.62 -22.24
N THR A 29 -8.93 26.93 -23.19
CA THR A 29 -8.69 27.45 -24.55
C THR A 29 -9.60 26.84 -25.60
N ASN A 30 -10.34 25.75 -25.28
CA ASN A 30 -11.15 24.94 -26.19
C ASN A 30 -10.42 24.49 -27.47
N ALA A 31 -9.09 24.43 -27.41
CA ALA A 31 -8.22 24.10 -28.54
C ALA A 31 -7.33 22.90 -28.19
N PRO A 32 -6.85 22.15 -29.20
CA PRO A 32 -5.83 21.12 -29.00
C PRO A 32 -4.51 21.74 -28.53
N ALA A 33 -3.66 20.92 -27.93
CA ALA A 33 -2.36 21.34 -27.41
C ALA A 33 -1.46 21.97 -28.48
N ASP A 34 -1.10 23.24 -28.29
CA ASP A 34 -0.23 24.01 -29.19
C ASP A 34 1.00 24.60 -28.49
N PHE A 35 1.70 23.78 -27.72
CA PHE A 35 2.95 24.15 -27.05
C PHE A 35 4.12 23.31 -27.57
N ASP A 36 5.33 23.88 -27.58
CA ASP A 36 6.53 23.18 -28.03
C ASP A 36 7.24 22.43 -26.90
N GLU A 37 7.44 23.05 -25.75
CA GLU A 37 8.17 22.41 -24.62
C GLU A 37 7.30 22.18 -23.38
N SER A 38 6.41 23.12 -23.03
CA SER A 38 5.53 23.05 -21.86
C SER A 38 4.32 24.00 -21.98
N CYS A 39 3.25 23.73 -21.24
CA CYS A 39 2.06 24.60 -21.18
C CYS A 39 2.14 25.52 -19.94
N GLU A 40 2.06 26.84 -20.13
CA GLU A 40 2.11 27.82 -19.04
C GLU A 40 0.93 27.70 -18.05
N SER A 41 -0.22 27.23 -18.53
CA SER A 41 -1.42 26.98 -17.72
C SER A 41 -1.48 25.52 -17.20
N PHE A 42 -0.37 24.79 -17.24
CA PHE A 42 -0.31 23.43 -16.72
C PHE A 42 -0.45 23.44 -15.19
N LYS A 43 -1.68 23.19 -14.73
CA LYS A 43 -1.99 23.06 -13.32
C LYS A 43 -1.91 21.58 -12.93
N GLU A 44 -0.72 21.16 -12.51
CA GLU A 44 -0.51 19.86 -11.88
C GLU A 44 -1.17 19.86 -10.49
N ASP A 45 -2.06 18.91 -10.23
CA ASP A 45 -2.76 18.82 -8.94
C ASP A 45 -1.79 18.50 -7.79
N ALA A 46 -1.25 19.54 -7.17
CA ALA A 46 -0.49 19.44 -5.92
C ALA A 46 -1.38 19.16 -4.68
N LYS A 47 -2.63 18.70 -4.85
CA LYS A 47 -3.52 18.30 -3.74
C LYS A 47 -3.57 16.80 -3.47
N GLU A 48 -2.81 15.99 -4.21
CA GLU A 48 -2.69 14.55 -3.98
C GLU A 48 -1.25 14.06 -3.75
N ALA A 49 -0.32 14.95 -3.43
CA ALA A 49 1.03 14.55 -2.97
C ALA A 49 1.02 13.84 -1.60
N LYS A 50 -0.11 13.85 -0.88
CA LYS A 50 -0.30 13.06 0.36
C LYS A 50 -0.90 11.67 0.14
N SER A 51 -1.58 11.40 -0.99
CA SER A 51 -2.21 10.11 -1.25
C SER A 51 -1.32 9.13 -2.02
N ILE A 52 -0.29 9.61 -2.76
CA ILE A 52 0.61 8.72 -3.52
C ILE A 52 1.66 8.03 -2.61
N LYS A 53 2.18 8.70 -1.57
CA LYS A 53 3.09 8.03 -0.60
C LYS A 53 2.40 6.94 0.21
N VAL A 54 1.07 7.00 0.34
CA VAL A 54 0.28 5.99 1.06
C VAL A 54 0.10 4.72 0.22
N GLN A 55 -0.06 4.84 -1.10
CA GLN A 55 -0.24 3.67 -1.96
C GLN A 55 1.04 2.84 -2.11
N GLU A 56 2.23 3.46 -2.14
CA GLU A 56 3.49 2.71 -2.23
C GLU A 56 3.83 1.94 -0.94
N GLU A 57 3.40 2.44 0.23
CA GLU A 57 3.47 1.69 1.49
C GLU A 57 2.42 0.58 1.57
N LEU A 58 1.26 0.72 0.93
CA LEU A 58 0.23 -0.33 0.86
C LEU A 58 0.70 -1.50 -0.02
N ILE A 59 1.23 -1.24 -1.20
CA ILE A 59 1.69 -2.29 -2.12
C ILE A 59 2.90 -3.08 -1.54
N LYS A 60 3.78 -2.42 -0.77
CA LYS A 60 4.87 -3.12 -0.05
C LYS A 60 4.37 -3.93 1.15
N LYS A 61 3.23 -3.58 1.75
CA LYS A 61 2.57 -4.43 2.76
C LYS A 61 1.83 -5.60 2.12
N ASP A 62 1.29 -5.43 0.93
CA ASP A 62 0.55 -6.48 0.22
C ASP A 62 1.45 -7.57 -0.36
N ALA A 63 2.69 -7.24 -0.73
CA ALA A 63 3.68 -8.25 -1.12
C ALA A 63 4.12 -9.17 0.04
N GLN A 64 3.96 -8.73 1.30
CA GLN A 64 4.17 -9.56 2.49
C GLN A 64 2.85 -10.16 3.04
N SER A 65 1.71 -9.62 2.62
CA SER A 65 0.34 -10.06 2.98
C SER A 65 -0.26 -11.07 1.98
N SER A 66 0.39 -11.30 0.84
CA SER A 66 -0.03 -12.30 -0.17
C SER A 66 0.24 -13.76 0.24
N ASN A 67 0.75 -13.99 1.45
CA ASN A 67 0.63 -15.28 2.14
C ASN A 67 -0.19 -15.13 3.43
N THR A 68 -1.29 -14.38 3.37
CA THR A 68 -2.48 -14.68 4.18
C THR A 68 -2.97 -16.07 3.76
N LEU A 69 -2.27 -17.09 4.27
CA LEU A 69 -2.54 -18.52 4.13
C LEU A 69 -4.00 -18.82 4.50
N GLY A 70 -4.95 -18.64 3.57
CA GLY A 70 -6.37 -19.01 3.69
C GLY A 70 -7.15 -18.48 4.91
N LEU A 71 -6.52 -17.70 5.79
CA LEU A 71 -7.02 -17.39 7.13
C LEU A 71 -7.99 -16.20 7.14
N SER A 72 -8.34 -15.67 5.97
CA SER A 72 -9.44 -14.71 5.82
C SER A 72 -10.83 -15.39 5.82
N VAL A 73 -10.88 -16.73 5.72
CA VAL A 73 -12.15 -17.49 5.81
C VAL A 73 -12.70 -17.53 7.24
N ILE A 74 -11.86 -17.32 8.27
CA ILE A 74 -12.23 -17.56 9.68
C ILE A 74 -12.82 -16.30 10.36
N GLY A 75 -12.91 -15.15 9.69
CA GLY A 75 -13.64 -13.98 10.21
C GLY A 75 -13.03 -13.33 11.46
N ILE A 76 -11.69 -13.37 11.60
CA ILE A 76 -10.99 -12.84 12.79
C ILE A 76 -10.61 -11.37 12.58
N LYS A 77 -11.22 -10.47 13.36
CA LYS A 77 -11.06 -8.99 13.24
C LYS A 77 -9.70 -8.43 13.67
N SER A 78 -8.82 -9.22 14.30
CA SER A 78 -7.50 -8.74 14.73
C SER A 78 -6.37 -9.60 14.14
N GLY A 79 -5.46 -8.94 13.41
CA GLY A 79 -4.29 -9.60 12.83
C GLY A 79 -3.36 -10.24 13.87
N VAL A 80 -3.43 -9.78 15.13
CA VAL A 80 -2.69 -10.37 16.25
C VAL A 80 -3.26 -11.74 16.65
N ALA A 81 -4.59 -11.88 16.74
CA ALA A 81 -5.22 -13.16 17.07
C ALA A 81 -4.98 -14.20 15.96
N ALA A 82 -5.05 -13.77 14.70
CA ALA A 82 -4.69 -14.60 13.56
C ALA A 82 -3.24 -15.11 13.64
N GLY A 83 -2.29 -14.25 14.01
CA GLY A 83 -0.89 -14.64 14.21
C GLY A 83 -0.69 -15.64 15.35
N ILE A 84 -1.40 -15.47 16.47
CA ILE A 84 -1.33 -16.40 17.61
C ILE A 84 -1.85 -17.79 17.21
N ILE A 85 -2.98 -17.85 16.51
CA ILE A 85 -3.57 -19.12 16.05
C ILE A 85 -2.63 -19.83 15.06
N ALA A 86 -2.03 -19.08 14.14
CA ALA A 86 -1.04 -19.63 13.20
C ALA A 86 0.19 -20.21 13.90
N ILE A 87 0.68 -19.51 14.94
CA ILE A 87 1.79 -19.98 15.78
C ILE A 87 1.44 -21.29 16.48
N LEU A 88 0.25 -21.38 17.08
CA LEU A 88 -0.20 -22.60 17.76
C LEU A 88 -0.36 -23.77 16.77
N GLY A 89 -0.93 -23.53 15.58
CA GLY A 89 -1.05 -24.55 14.54
C GLY A 89 0.31 -25.06 14.05
N ALA A 90 1.28 -24.16 13.84
CA ALA A 90 2.63 -24.53 13.43
C ALA A 90 3.34 -25.37 14.50
N LEU A 91 3.22 -25.01 15.78
CA LEU A 91 3.80 -25.77 16.89
C LEU A 91 3.21 -27.18 16.96
N VAL A 92 1.89 -27.33 16.85
CA VAL A 92 1.22 -28.64 16.87
C VAL A 92 1.70 -29.52 15.71
N TRP A 93 1.73 -28.99 14.49
CA TRP A 93 2.21 -29.73 13.32
C TRP A 93 3.69 -30.10 13.42
N PHE A 94 4.50 -29.21 13.99
CA PHE A 94 5.92 -29.44 14.21
C PHE A 94 6.19 -30.59 15.18
N ILE A 95 5.46 -30.66 16.31
CA ILE A 95 5.58 -31.75 17.29
C ILE A 95 5.14 -33.09 16.70
N ILE A 96 4.07 -33.10 15.90
CA ILE A 96 3.59 -34.30 15.19
C ILE A 96 4.63 -34.79 14.16
N GLY A 97 5.26 -33.87 13.43
CA GLY A 97 6.33 -34.18 12.49
C GLY A 97 7.56 -34.79 13.17
N LEU A 98 7.94 -34.27 14.34
CA LEU A 98 9.03 -34.82 15.16
C LEU A 98 8.76 -36.26 15.62
N MET A 99 7.51 -36.57 16.00
CA MET A 99 7.14 -37.95 16.36
C MET A 99 7.18 -38.93 15.18
N SER A 100 6.97 -38.47 13.94
CA SER A 100 7.07 -39.32 12.74
C SER A 100 8.51 -39.57 12.27
N GLY A 101 9.53 -39.11 13.01
CA GLY A 101 10.94 -39.31 12.64
C GLY A 101 11.41 -38.47 11.44
N TYR A 102 10.56 -37.59 10.91
CA TYR A 102 10.91 -36.65 9.85
C TYR A 102 11.40 -35.33 10.47
N ILE A 103 12.72 -35.15 10.56
CA ILE A 103 13.31 -33.91 11.05
C ILE A 103 13.24 -32.84 9.95
N PHE A 104 12.20 -31.99 10.01
CA PHE A 104 12.10 -30.82 9.16
C PHE A 104 12.72 -29.62 9.90
N PHE A 105 13.88 -29.15 9.43
CA PHE A 105 14.57 -27.96 9.97
C PHE A 105 13.95 -26.63 9.51
N TYR A 106 13.10 -26.67 8.47
CA TYR A 106 12.45 -25.48 7.90
C TYR A 106 11.35 -24.84 8.77
N PRO A 107 10.43 -25.60 9.40
CA PRO A 107 9.38 -25.03 10.24
C PRO A 107 9.89 -24.19 11.43
N PRO A 108 10.93 -24.60 12.20
CA PRO A 108 11.49 -23.73 13.24
C PRO A 108 12.09 -22.45 12.67
N LEU A 109 12.77 -22.53 11.52
CA LEU A 109 13.39 -21.37 10.88
C LEU A 109 12.33 -20.33 10.44
N LEU A 110 11.26 -20.79 9.78
CA LEU A 110 10.14 -19.94 9.38
C LEU A 110 9.36 -19.39 10.57
N PHE A 111 9.24 -20.18 11.64
CA PHE A 111 8.58 -19.77 12.87
C PHE A 111 9.31 -18.59 13.54
N ILE A 112 10.63 -18.69 13.68
CA ILE A 112 11.47 -17.62 14.25
C ILE A 112 11.35 -16.34 13.42
N LEU A 113 11.43 -16.46 12.09
CA LEU A 113 11.25 -15.31 11.19
C LEU A 113 9.86 -14.68 11.34
N GLY A 114 8.82 -15.50 11.43
CA GLY A 114 7.44 -15.05 11.67
C GLY A 114 7.29 -14.28 12.98
N VAL A 115 7.87 -14.79 14.08
CA VAL A 115 7.84 -14.14 15.41
C VAL A 115 8.57 -12.78 15.38
N ILE A 116 9.73 -12.69 14.73
CA ILE A 116 10.49 -11.44 14.61
C ILE A 116 9.66 -10.36 13.90
N VAL A 117 8.99 -10.73 12.80
CA VAL A 117 8.12 -9.82 12.05
C VAL A 117 6.93 -9.37 12.91
N LEU A 118 6.33 -10.28 13.68
CA LEU A 118 5.19 -10.00 14.55
C LEU A 118 5.57 -9.03 15.68
N ILE A 119 6.70 -9.26 16.36
CA ILE A 119 7.21 -8.37 17.42
C ILE A 119 7.49 -6.97 16.85
N LYS A 120 8.12 -6.89 15.66
CA LYS A 120 8.38 -5.61 14.98
C LYS A 120 7.07 -4.90 14.62
N GLY A 121 6.06 -5.65 14.19
CA GLY A 121 4.71 -5.14 13.93
C GLY A 121 4.03 -4.56 15.17
N LEU A 122 4.08 -5.26 16.30
CA LEU A 122 3.53 -4.79 17.59
C LEU A 122 4.22 -3.51 18.07
N ASN A 123 5.55 -3.45 17.98
CA ASN A 123 6.30 -2.24 18.35
C ASN A 123 5.93 -1.04 17.48
N ASN A 124 5.68 -1.25 16.19
CA ASN A 124 5.24 -0.19 15.28
C ASN A 124 3.80 0.27 15.59
N MET A 125 2.91 -0.63 16.01
CA MET A 125 1.56 -0.27 16.46
C MET A 125 1.59 0.56 17.75
N LYS A 126 2.43 0.17 18.72
CA LYS A 126 2.60 0.91 19.98
C LYS A 126 3.08 2.34 19.74
N LYS A 127 4.07 2.53 18.86
CA LYS A 127 4.56 3.87 18.48
C LYS A 127 3.48 4.74 17.82
N ARG A 128 2.59 4.15 17.01
CA ARG A 128 1.48 4.86 16.38
C ARG A 128 0.44 5.33 17.40
N LYS A 129 0.14 4.51 18.41
CA LYS A 129 -0.80 4.87 19.48
C LYS A 129 -0.24 5.98 20.37
N LEU A 130 1.04 5.90 20.76
CA LEU A 130 1.73 6.95 21.53
C LEU A 130 1.70 8.31 20.81
N LYS A 131 2.01 8.33 19.49
CA LYS A 131 1.92 9.56 18.69
C LYS A 131 0.50 10.11 18.55
N ALA A 132 -0.51 9.24 18.52
CA ALA A 132 -1.90 9.66 18.46
C ALA A 132 -2.34 10.27 19.79
N ASP A 133 -1.97 9.65 20.92
CA ASP A 133 -2.27 10.18 22.26
C ASP A 133 -1.54 11.52 22.50
N GLU A 134 -0.29 11.66 22.06
CA GLU A 134 0.49 12.91 22.15
C GLU A 134 -0.14 14.05 21.32
N ALA A 135 -0.60 13.75 20.11
CA ALA A 135 -1.27 14.75 19.26
C ALA A 135 -2.65 15.19 19.79
N ILE A 136 -3.33 14.38 20.60
CA ILE A 136 -4.59 14.76 21.25
C ILE A 136 -4.31 15.72 22.41
N LEU A 137 -3.23 15.49 23.18
CA LEU A 137 -2.84 16.37 24.29
C LEU A 137 -2.50 17.79 23.83
N ASP A 138 -1.77 17.92 22.71
CA ASP A 138 -1.40 19.22 22.13
C ASP A 138 -2.59 20.00 21.57
N SER A 139 -3.74 19.34 21.33
CA SER A 139 -4.95 19.99 20.81
C SER A 139 -5.88 20.53 21.89
N GLU A 140 -5.67 20.15 23.15
CA GLU A 140 -6.46 20.62 24.30
C GLU A 140 -5.75 21.72 25.12
N LEU A 141 -4.51 22.08 24.76
CA LEU A 141 -3.71 23.14 25.39
C LEU A 141 -3.65 24.41 24.52
#